data_AF-A0AAV2Z378-F1
#
_entry.id   AF-A0AAV2Z378-F1
#
_cell.length_a   1.000
_cell.length_b   1.000
_cell.length_c   1.000
_cell.angle_alpha   90.00
_cell.angle_beta   90.00
_cell.angle_gamma   90.00
#
_symmetry.space_group_name_H-M   'P 1'
#
loop_
_entity.id
_entity.type
_entity.pdbx_description
1 polymer ?
#
loop_
_entity_poly.entity_id
_entity_poly.type
_entity_poly.pdbx_seq_one_letter_code
_entity_poly.pdbx_strand_id
1 'polypeptide(L)'
;MIITPDVFVSSGMEAAEHLEVKKLRLEKELRRRSQDFRDLMSTRNSDIQEEYARMLKELEEQVELLTQQVASEKARKQQFKRRRKRGREDDSEVDAQANAKARDLHHENEQMKHHIEEFTHNIRQLQTSYTALERELNGANAEPSTDPLPAADVAAEEALASEVATLKQEVELLRRTKADAEELAARKASEKSEPNDPAPKDAMEEEATTLRDQLSEISSQLSASSVRLQSLLRSLAPAPSIGSLMTRLHQQLATKDDTQPGKRKTVEMDVFLKSCPSADEGRKAIELMKTLQLIYCYEASGVIALAD
;
A
#
# COMPACT_ATOMS: atom_id res chain seq x y z
N MET A 1 -14.64 -50.49 -104.89
CA MET A 1 -13.87 -49.46 -104.16
C MET A 1 -12.63 -50.13 -103.61
N ILE A 2 -11.49 -49.97 -104.29
CA ILE A 2 -10.21 -50.50 -103.81
C ILE A 2 -9.65 -49.41 -102.89
N ILE A 3 -9.69 -49.65 -101.58
CA ILE A 3 -9.00 -48.77 -100.64
C ILE A 3 -7.53 -49.17 -100.69
N THR A 4 -6.70 -48.31 -101.25
CA THR A 4 -5.26 -48.55 -101.36
C THR A 4 -4.60 -48.41 -99.97
N PRO A 5 -3.65 -49.28 -99.62
CA PRO A 5 -2.97 -49.28 -98.31
C PRO A 5 -2.26 -47.96 -97.98
N ASP A 6 -1.88 -47.16 -99.00
CA ASP A 6 -1.29 -45.83 -98.82
C ASP A 6 -2.20 -44.84 -98.06
N VAL A 7 -3.52 -44.92 -98.22
CA VAL A 7 -4.46 -43.98 -97.57
C VAL A 7 -4.56 -44.24 -96.06
N PHE A 8 -4.41 -45.50 -95.63
CA PHE A 8 -4.39 -45.85 -94.21
C PHE A 8 -3.06 -45.47 -93.55
N VAL A 9 -1.95 -45.65 -94.25
CA VAL A 9 -0.62 -45.25 -93.75
C VAL A 9 -0.52 -43.73 -93.64
N SER A 10 -1.02 -42.97 -94.62
CA SER A 10 -1.02 -41.51 -94.55
C SER A 10 -1.89 -40.98 -93.41
N SER A 11 -3.11 -41.52 -93.24
CA SER A 11 -4.00 -41.12 -92.14
C SER A 11 -3.43 -41.49 -90.76
N GLY A 12 -2.73 -42.62 -90.64
CA GLY A 12 -2.03 -43.02 -89.42
C GLY A 12 -0.84 -42.11 -89.09
N MET A 13 -0.09 -41.68 -90.11
CA MET A 13 1.02 -40.72 -89.94
C MET A 13 0.52 -39.35 -89.50
N GLU A 14 -0.52 -38.81 -90.12
CA GLU A 14 -1.15 -37.55 -89.72
C GLU A 14 -1.66 -37.59 -88.26
N ALA A 15 -2.29 -38.69 -87.86
CA ALA A 15 -2.75 -38.88 -86.49
C ALA A 15 -1.58 -38.95 -85.48
N ALA A 16 -0.46 -39.58 -85.85
CA ALA A 16 0.74 -39.65 -85.02
C ALA A 16 1.40 -38.27 -84.84
N GLU A 17 1.53 -37.48 -85.92
CA GLU A 17 2.04 -36.11 -85.86
C GLU A 17 1.16 -35.20 -84.98
N HIS A 18 -0.17 -35.31 -85.12
CA HIS A 18 -1.10 -34.58 -84.25
C HIS A 18 -0.96 -34.95 -82.78
N LEU A 19 -0.77 -36.24 -82.47
CA LEU A 19 -0.53 -36.71 -81.11
C LEU A 19 0.82 -36.22 -80.57
N GLU A 20 1.87 -36.18 -81.40
CA GLU A 20 3.18 -35.69 -81.01
C GLU A 20 3.15 -34.19 -80.69
N VAL A 21 2.49 -33.38 -81.52
CA VAL A 21 2.29 -31.94 -81.25
C VAL A 21 1.50 -31.73 -79.96
N LYS A 22 0.43 -32.51 -79.74
CA LYS A 22 -0.37 -32.42 -78.51
C LYS A 22 0.44 -32.83 -77.28
N LYS A 23 1.25 -33.88 -77.37
CA LYS A 23 2.16 -34.32 -76.31
C LYS A 23 3.16 -33.21 -75.97
N LEU A 24 3.85 -32.64 -76.96
CA LEU A 24 4.81 -31.55 -76.73
C LEU A 24 4.14 -30.33 -76.08
N ARG A 25 2.92 -29.98 -76.50
CA ARG A 25 2.15 -28.91 -75.87
C ARG A 25 1.82 -29.22 -74.41
N LEU A 26 1.35 -30.43 -74.11
CA LEU A 26 1.02 -30.85 -72.75
C LEU A 26 2.25 -30.91 -71.85
N GLU A 27 3.39 -31.39 -72.36
CA GLU A 27 4.66 -31.39 -71.61
C GLU A 27 5.13 -29.98 -71.29
N LYS A 28 5.02 -29.05 -72.25
CA LYS A 28 5.34 -27.64 -72.01
C LYS A 28 4.43 -27.02 -70.96
N GLU A 29 3.13 -27.29 -71.02
CA GLU A 29 2.17 -26.79 -70.04
C GLU A 29 2.37 -27.40 -68.66
N LEU A 30 2.70 -28.70 -68.58
CA LEU A 30 3.04 -29.38 -67.34
C LEU A 30 4.28 -28.75 -66.70
N ARG A 31 5.35 -28.54 -67.47
CA ARG A 31 6.57 -27.87 -66.98
C ARG A 31 6.28 -26.47 -66.46
N ARG A 32 5.44 -25.70 -67.19
CA ARG A 32 5.03 -24.37 -66.75
C ARG A 32 4.26 -24.43 -65.42
N ARG A 33 3.23 -25.27 -65.33
CA ARG A 33 2.42 -25.41 -64.10
C ARG A 33 3.25 -25.92 -62.92
N SER A 34 4.19 -26.83 -63.15
CA SER A 34 5.12 -27.27 -62.10
C SER A 34 6.03 -26.15 -61.62
N GLN A 35 6.47 -25.26 -62.51
CA GLN A 35 7.24 -24.08 -62.12
C GLN A 35 6.36 -23.09 -61.35
N ASP A 36 5.18 -22.75 -61.86
CA ASP A 36 4.22 -21.86 -61.21
C ASP A 36 3.89 -22.35 -59.78
N PHE A 37 3.74 -23.66 -59.60
CA PHE A 37 3.51 -24.27 -58.28
C PHE A 37 4.73 -24.15 -57.35
N ARG A 38 5.95 -24.38 -57.85
CA ARG A 38 7.17 -24.23 -57.05
C ARG A 38 7.35 -22.77 -56.59
N ASP A 39 7.11 -21.82 -57.47
CA ASP A 39 7.24 -20.41 -57.17
C ASP A 39 6.19 -19.99 -56.13
N LEU A 40 4.93 -20.41 -56.30
CA LEU A 40 3.87 -20.17 -55.31
C LEU A 40 4.20 -20.76 -53.93
N MET A 41 4.69 -22.00 -53.90
CA MET A 41 5.10 -22.64 -52.65
C MET A 41 6.30 -21.94 -52.02
N SER A 42 7.25 -21.46 -52.82
CA SER A 42 8.40 -20.69 -52.33
C SER A 42 7.96 -19.36 -51.72
N THR A 43 7.09 -18.59 -52.39
CA THR A 43 6.55 -17.33 -51.86
C THR A 43 5.78 -17.58 -50.58
N ARG A 44 4.85 -18.54 -50.57
CA ARG A 44 4.07 -18.88 -49.37
C ARG A 44 4.97 -19.31 -48.21
N ASN A 45 6.00 -20.11 -48.47
CA ASN A 45 6.94 -20.54 -47.43
C ASN A 45 7.73 -19.34 -46.88
N SER A 46 8.14 -18.40 -47.74
CA SER A 46 8.79 -17.15 -47.32
C SER A 46 7.87 -16.31 -46.45
N ASP A 47 6.62 -16.09 -46.88
CA ASP A 47 5.64 -15.30 -46.13
C ASP A 47 5.38 -15.92 -44.74
N ILE A 48 5.21 -17.23 -44.68
CA ILE A 48 5.01 -17.96 -43.42
C ILE A 48 6.24 -17.81 -42.51
N GLN A 49 7.46 -17.92 -43.05
CA GLN A 49 8.68 -17.74 -42.27
C GLN A 49 8.81 -16.31 -41.73
N GLU A 50 8.45 -15.31 -42.52
CA GLU A 50 8.45 -13.91 -42.08
C GLU A 50 7.42 -13.65 -40.97
N GLU A 51 6.20 -14.20 -41.09
CA GLU A 51 5.20 -14.11 -40.02
C GLU A 51 5.66 -14.80 -38.74
N TYR A 52 6.29 -15.97 -38.83
CA TYR A 52 6.90 -16.62 -37.66
C TYR A 52 8.01 -15.77 -37.03
N ALA A 53 8.87 -15.16 -37.83
CA ALA A 53 9.92 -14.27 -37.34
C ALA A 53 9.34 -13.03 -36.63
N ARG A 54 8.26 -12.45 -37.19
CA ARG A 54 7.56 -11.32 -36.56
C ARG A 54 6.92 -11.71 -35.23
N MET A 55 6.19 -12.83 -35.18
CA MET A 55 5.56 -13.31 -33.93
C MET A 55 6.59 -13.64 -32.85
N LEU A 56 7.74 -14.23 -33.21
CA LEU A 56 8.82 -14.50 -32.26
C LEU A 56 9.38 -13.20 -31.67
N LYS A 57 9.61 -12.20 -32.52
CA LYS A 57 10.10 -10.89 -32.08
C LYS A 57 9.10 -10.19 -31.16
N GLU A 58 7.81 -10.23 -31.48
CA GLU A 58 6.76 -9.68 -30.61
C GLU A 58 6.74 -10.37 -29.24
N LEU A 59 6.92 -11.69 -29.21
CA LEU A 59 7.01 -12.44 -27.95
C LEU A 59 8.25 -12.05 -27.13
N GLU A 60 9.40 -11.86 -27.78
CA GLU A 60 10.63 -11.37 -27.13
C GLU A 60 10.42 -9.97 -26.53
N GLU A 61 9.80 -9.04 -27.28
CA GLU A 61 9.47 -7.69 -26.80
C GLU A 61 8.52 -7.74 -25.58
N GLN A 62 7.51 -8.62 -25.60
CA GLN A 62 6.62 -8.83 -24.45
C GLN A 62 7.35 -9.39 -23.23
N VAL A 63 8.26 -10.35 -23.42
CA VAL A 63 9.09 -10.92 -22.34
C VAL A 63 10.00 -9.85 -21.74
N GLU A 64 10.61 -9.00 -22.57
CA GLU A 64 11.45 -7.90 -22.10
C GLU A 64 10.64 -6.88 -21.28
N LEU A 65 9.47 -6.49 -21.76
CA LEU A 65 8.57 -5.56 -21.06
C LEU A 65 8.12 -6.12 -19.71
N LEU A 66 7.71 -7.39 -19.65
CA LEU A 66 7.35 -8.05 -18.40
C LEU A 66 8.55 -8.15 -17.44
N THR A 67 9.74 -8.42 -17.96
CA THR A 67 10.98 -8.48 -17.15
C THR A 67 11.28 -7.12 -16.53
N GLN A 68 11.14 -6.03 -17.29
CA GLN A 68 11.29 -4.66 -16.80
C GLN A 68 10.25 -4.31 -15.73
N GLN A 69 8.98 -4.69 -15.92
CA GLN A 69 7.92 -4.50 -14.93
C GLN A 69 8.19 -5.27 -13.63
N VAL A 70 8.63 -6.52 -13.71
CA VAL A 70 9.01 -7.30 -12.52
C VAL A 70 10.19 -6.66 -11.79
N ALA A 71 11.16 -6.11 -12.52
CA ALA A 71 12.30 -5.41 -11.93
C ALA A 71 11.87 -4.11 -11.22
N SER A 72 11.00 -3.32 -11.83
CA SER A 72 10.50 -2.07 -11.23
C SER A 72 9.63 -2.32 -9.99
N GLU A 73 8.78 -3.35 -10.00
CA GLU A 73 8.01 -3.78 -8.82
C GLU A 73 8.91 -4.27 -7.68
N LYS A 74 9.96 -5.04 -7.99
CA LYS A 74 10.96 -5.43 -6.98
C LYS A 74 11.65 -4.21 -6.37
N ALA A 75 12.00 -3.22 -7.19
CA ALA A 75 12.62 -1.97 -6.72
C ALA A 75 11.68 -1.17 -5.81
N ARG A 76 10.41 -0.99 -6.22
CA ARG A 76 9.36 -0.35 -5.41
C ARG A 76 9.17 -1.05 -4.07
N LYS A 77 9.08 -2.38 -4.09
CA LYS A 77 8.94 -3.19 -2.85
C LYS A 77 10.14 -3.04 -1.92
N GLN A 78 11.37 -2.95 -2.46
CA GLN A 78 12.56 -2.68 -1.65
C GLN A 78 12.55 -1.26 -1.06
N GLN A 79 12.14 -0.26 -1.85
CA GLN A 79 12.02 1.13 -1.38
C GLN A 79 11.00 1.24 -0.25
N PHE A 80 9.83 0.61 -0.41
CA PHE A 80 8.80 0.57 0.65
C PHE A 80 9.32 -0.09 1.93
N LYS A 81 10.01 -1.23 1.82
CA LYS A 81 10.64 -1.89 2.97
C LYS A 81 11.66 -0.99 3.67
N ARG A 82 12.48 -0.24 2.92
CA ARG A 82 13.45 0.71 3.48
C ARG A 82 12.77 1.86 4.21
N ARG A 83 11.72 2.46 3.64
CA ARG A 83 10.94 3.53 4.29
C ARG A 83 10.31 3.03 5.60
N ARG A 84 9.71 1.84 5.57
CA ARG A 84 9.08 1.23 6.75
C ARG A 84 10.10 0.85 7.84
N LYS A 85 11.33 0.50 7.47
CA LYS A 85 12.41 0.26 8.44
C LYS A 85 12.84 1.57 9.13
N ARG A 86 13.02 2.65 8.36
CA ARG A 86 13.38 3.97 8.90
C ARG A 86 12.32 4.48 9.87
N GLY A 87 11.03 4.44 9.49
CA GLY A 87 9.96 4.87 10.39
C GLY A 87 9.92 4.11 11.73
N ARG A 88 10.27 2.81 11.74
CA ARG A 88 10.37 2.05 13.00
C ARG A 88 11.60 2.40 13.84
N GLU A 89 12.71 2.75 13.20
CA GLU A 89 13.92 3.21 13.89
C GLU A 89 13.65 4.58 14.52
N ASP A 90 13.00 5.49 13.78
CA ASP A 90 12.61 6.82 14.25
C ASP A 90 11.61 6.74 15.43
N ASP A 91 10.55 5.91 15.32
CA ASP A 91 9.58 5.70 16.41
C ASP A 91 10.26 5.13 17.68
N SER A 92 11.21 4.21 17.50
CA SER A 92 11.96 3.62 18.62
C SER A 92 12.90 4.62 19.29
N GLU A 93 13.45 5.58 18.55
CA GLU A 93 14.30 6.64 19.11
C GLU A 93 13.47 7.66 19.90
N VAL A 94 12.29 8.03 19.40
CA VAL A 94 11.34 8.91 20.09
C VAL A 94 10.88 8.28 21.40
N ASP A 95 10.52 6.99 21.39
CA ASP A 95 10.12 6.26 22.61
C ASP A 95 11.26 6.12 23.62
N ALA A 96 12.49 5.91 23.15
CA ALA A 96 13.67 5.86 24.01
C ALA A 96 13.94 7.21 24.68
N GLN A 97 13.80 8.31 23.93
CA GLN A 97 14.00 9.66 24.43
C GLN A 97 12.89 10.07 25.43
N ALA A 98 11.63 9.71 25.15
CA ALA A 98 10.51 9.94 26.06
C ALA A 98 10.69 9.17 27.38
N ASN A 99 11.14 7.92 27.32
CA ASN A 99 11.43 7.11 28.52
C ASN A 99 12.64 7.63 29.32
N ALA A 100 13.69 8.13 28.66
CA ALA A 100 14.81 8.77 29.33
C ALA A 100 14.34 10.02 30.10
N LYS A 101 13.58 10.89 29.43
CA LYS A 101 13.03 12.10 30.06
C LYS A 101 12.08 11.79 31.23
N ALA A 102 11.28 10.73 31.13
CA ALA A 102 10.41 10.29 32.22
C ALA A 102 11.22 9.82 33.45
N ARG A 103 12.35 9.14 33.25
CA ARG A 103 13.25 8.73 34.34
C ARG A 103 13.92 9.93 35.01
N ASP A 104 14.39 10.89 34.22
CA ASP A 104 15.01 12.11 34.75
C ASP A 104 14.01 12.90 35.61
N LEU A 105 12.78 13.09 35.09
CA LEU A 105 11.71 13.76 35.83
C LEU A 105 11.33 13.00 37.12
N HIS A 106 11.31 11.66 37.08
CA HIS A 106 11.06 10.87 38.28
C HIS A 106 12.18 11.06 39.32
N HIS A 107 13.45 11.10 38.88
CA HIS A 107 14.58 11.31 39.78
C HIS A 107 14.53 12.70 40.42
N GLU A 108 14.25 13.74 39.63
CA GLU A 108 14.08 15.11 40.12
C GLU A 108 12.91 15.22 41.12
N ASN A 109 11.80 14.53 40.85
CA ASN A 109 10.65 14.51 41.76
C ASN A 109 10.99 13.85 43.11
N GLU A 110 11.73 12.74 43.10
CA GLU A 110 12.20 12.09 44.32
C GLU A 110 13.19 12.97 45.11
N GLN A 111 14.09 13.67 44.43
CA GLN A 111 14.97 14.66 45.08
C GLN A 111 14.16 15.79 45.72
N MET A 112 13.17 16.34 45.02
CA MET A 112 12.30 17.39 45.57
C MET A 112 11.48 16.90 46.77
N LYS A 113 10.99 15.65 46.76
CA LYS A 113 10.34 15.06 47.93
C LYS A 113 11.27 15.00 49.13
N HIS A 114 12.51 14.55 48.95
CA HIS A 114 13.50 14.55 50.02
C HIS A 114 13.76 15.95 50.57
N HIS A 115 13.92 16.96 49.71
CA HIS A 115 14.08 18.35 50.16
C HIS A 115 12.85 18.86 50.92
N ILE A 116 11.64 18.53 50.48
CA ILE A 116 10.40 18.87 51.21
C ILE A 116 10.39 18.21 52.58
N GLU A 117 10.78 16.94 52.70
CA GLU A 117 10.86 16.24 53.97
C GLU A 117 11.88 16.86 54.92
N GLU A 118 13.07 17.20 54.42
CA GLU A 118 14.12 17.89 55.17
C GLU A 118 13.67 19.27 55.64
N PHE A 119 13.11 20.10 54.76
CA PHE A 119 12.58 21.41 55.14
C PHE A 119 11.44 21.29 56.15
N THR A 120 10.56 20.31 55.98
CA THR A 120 9.47 20.05 56.92
C THR A 120 10.02 19.65 58.29
N HIS A 121 11.09 18.84 58.33
CA HIS A 121 11.77 18.48 59.56
C HIS A 121 12.39 19.70 60.24
N ASN A 122 13.11 20.53 59.49
CA ASN A 122 13.73 21.77 60.00
C ASN A 122 12.68 22.74 60.54
N ILE A 123 11.55 22.92 59.85
CA ILE A 123 10.44 23.75 60.32
C ILE A 123 9.89 23.23 61.65
N ARG A 124 9.69 21.91 61.79
CA ARG A 124 9.24 21.33 63.07
C ARG A 124 10.26 21.55 64.19
N GLN A 125 11.55 21.34 63.92
CA GLN A 125 12.60 21.62 64.90
C GLN A 125 12.58 23.09 65.34
N LEU A 126 12.48 24.00 64.37
CA LEU A 126 12.43 25.44 64.65
C LEU A 126 11.17 25.83 65.44
N GLN A 127 10.02 25.23 65.14
CA GLN A 127 8.80 25.42 65.92
C GLN A 127 8.98 24.90 67.37
N THR A 128 9.65 23.76 67.55
CA THR A 128 9.94 23.26 68.90
C THR A 128 10.92 24.14 69.68
N SER A 129 11.97 24.67 69.04
CA SER A 129 12.89 25.61 69.69
C SER A 129 12.20 26.94 69.98
N TYR A 130 11.37 27.44 69.06
CA TYR A 130 10.61 28.67 69.26
C TYR A 130 9.63 28.55 70.43
N THR A 131 8.88 27.44 70.52
CA THR A 131 7.99 27.20 71.66
C THR A 131 8.74 26.95 72.98
N ALA A 132 9.97 26.43 72.94
CA ALA A 132 10.84 26.33 74.12
C ALA A 132 11.30 27.72 74.58
N LEU A 133 11.77 28.55 73.65
CA LEU A 133 12.15 29.95 73.91
C LEU A 133 10.97 30.80 74.39
N GLU A 134 9.76 30.64 73.82
CA GLU A 134 8.56 31.32 74.32
C GLU A 134 8.21 30.88 75.75
N ARG A 135 8.42 29.62 76.12
CA ARG A 135 8.25 29.17 77.52
C ARG A 135 9.31 29.77 78.44
N GLU A 136 10.57 29.83 77.99
CA GLU A 136 11.66 30.44 78.74
C GLU A 136 11.44 31.95 78.91
N LEU A 137 11.02 32.67 77.86
CA LEU A 137 10.72 34.10 77.91
C LEU A 137 9.50 34.40 78.80
N ASN A 138 8.43 33.61 78.68
CA ASN A 138 7.27 33.74 79.56
C ASN A 138 7.57 33.31 81.02
N GLY A 139 8.55 32.44 81.24
CA GLY A 139 9.07 32.09 82.57
C GLY A 139 10.08 33.09 83.13
N ALA A 140 10.80 33.81 82.26
CA ALA A 140 11.81 34.82 82.60
C ALA A 140 11.23 36.22 82.82
N ASN A 141 9.92 36.44 82.58
CA ASN A 141 9.20 37.66 82.99
C ASN A 141 9.08 37.85 84.52
N ALA A 142 9.92 37.21 85.32
CA ALA A 142 10.10 37.47 86.74
C ALA A 142 11.24 38.46 87.06
N GLU A 143 12.10 38.86 86.11
CA GLU A 143 13.04 39.97 86.35
C GLU A 143 13.28 40.86 85.12
N PRO A 144 13.14 42.20 85.23
CA PRO A 144 13.50 43.13 84.18
C PRO A 144 14.96 43.55 84.36
N SER A 145 15.88 42.98 83.57
CA SER A 145 17.21 43.56 83.39
C SER A 145 17.25 44.30 82.05
N THR A 146 16.75 45.54 82.06
CA THR A 146 17.12 46.56 81.06
C THR A 146 18.52 47.07 81.40
N ASP A 147 19.55 46.42 80.85
CA ASP A 147 20.86 47.04 80.73
C ASP A 147 20.99 47.67 79.33
N PRO A 148 21.35 48.96 79.21
CA PRO A 148 21.67 49.56 77.92
C PRO A 148 22.95 48.91 77.36
N LEU A 149 22.86 48.35 76.14
CA LEU A 149 24.02 47.83 75.42
C LEU A 149 25.08 48.93 75.23
N PRO A 150 26.37 48.64 75.47
CA PRO A 150 27.45 49.60 75.33
C PRO A 150 27.62 50.03 73.86
N ALA A 151 27.99 51.29 73.62
CA ALA A 151 28.12 51.90 72.29
C ALA A 151 29.08 51.18 71.31
N ALA A 152 29.85 50.19 71.77
CA ALA A 152 30.68 49.32 70.93
C ALA A 152 29.86 48.30 70.13
N ASP A 153 28.72 47.82 70.65
CA ASP A 153 27.86 46.86 69.96
C ASP A 153 27.09 47.52 68.80
N VAL A 154 26.68 48.78 68.95
CA VAL A 154 25.96 49.52 67.90
C VAL A 154 26.84 49.74 66.67
N ALA A 155 28.14 50.00 66.86
CA ALA A 155 29.09 50.16 65.77
C ALA A 155 29.41 48.82 65.06
N ALA A 156 29.46 47.71 65.80
CA ALA A 156 29.61 46.38 65.23
C ALA A 156 28.36 45.95 64.45
N GLU A 157 27.18 46.29 64.96
CA GLU A 157 25.89 46.01 64.31
C GLU A 157 25.71 46.85 63.02
N GLU A 158 26.16 48.10 63.03
CA GLU A 158 26.18 48.95 61.83
C GLU A 158 27.17 48.45 60.77
N ALA A 159 28.34 47.93 61.19
CA ALA A 159 29.29 47.28 60.31
C ALA A 159 28.71 45.98 59.68
N LEU A 160 28.07 45.14 60.49
CA LEU A 160 27.36 43.94 60.02
C LEU A 160 26.20 44.28 59.09
N ALA A 161 25.43 45.33 59.38
CA ALA A 161 24.36 45.81 58.51
C ALA A 161 24.89 46.28 57.15
N SER A 162 26.06 46.94 57.13
CA SER A 162 26.73 47.35 55.90
C SER A 162 27.22 46.15 55.07
N GLU A 163 27.79 45.12 55.72
CA GLU A 163 28.25 43.89 55.07
C GLU A 163 27.07 43.11 54.49
N VAL A 164 25.97 42.99 55.24
CA VAL A 164 24.72 42.38 54.78
C VAL A 164 24.13 43.14 53.58
N ALA A 165 24.24 44.47 53.55
CA ALA A 165 23.81 45.25 52.40
C ALA A 165 24.67 44.96 51.15
N THR A 166 25.98 44.83 51.31
CA THR A 166 26.88 44.47 50.19
C THR A 166 26.60 43.05 49.67
N LEU A 167 26.41 42.07 50.55
CA LEU A 167 26.09 40.70 50.17
C LEU A 167 24.72 40.59 49.47
N LYS A 168 23.73 41.38 49.89
CA LYS A 168 22.43 41.46 49.20
C LYS A 168 22.56 41.98 47.77
N GLN A 169 23.40 42.99 47.57
CA GLN A 169 23.66 43.55 46.24
C GLN A 169 24.38 42.54 45.33
N GLU A 170 25.35 41.79 45.86
CA GLU A 170 26.07 40.74 45.12
C GLU A 170 25.13 39.59 44.70
N VAL A 171 24.25 39.15 45.61
CA VAL A 171 23.24 38.13 45.31
C VAL A 171 22.28 38.58 44.21
N GLU A 172 21.92 39.86 44.16
CA GLU A 172 21.05 40.39 43.11
C GLU A 172 21.75 40.39 41.74
N LEU A 173 23.04 40.71 41.69
CA LEU A 173 23.84 40.61 40.47
C LEU A 173 23.98 39.16 39.99
N LEU A 174 24.19 38.20 40.90
CA LEU A 174 24.24 36.78 40.57
C LEU A 174 22.91 36.25 40.05
N ARG A 175 21.77 36.73 40.57
CA ARG A 175 20.45 36.37 40.03
C ARG A 175 20.22 36.92 38.63
N ARG A 176 20.62 38.15 38.34
CA ARG A 176 20.50 38.76 37.01
C ARG A 176 21.35 38.01 35.97
N THR A 177 22.61 37.72 36.30
CA THR A 177 23.50 36.96 35.39
C THR A 177 23.00 35.54 35.11
N LYS A 178 22.37 34.88 36.09
CA LYS A 178 21.73 33.58 35.86
C LYS A 178 20.53 33.69 34.90
N ALA A 179 19.69 34.69 35.06
CA ALA A 179 18.54 34.92 34.17
C ALA A 179 18.99 35.20 32.73
N ASP A 180 20.04 36.01 32.54
CA ASP A 180 20.61 36.30 31.22
C ASP A 180 21.17 35.04 30.54
N ALA A 181 21.80 34.15 31.32
CA ALA A 181 22.32 32.87 30.81
C ALA A 181 21.21 31.90 30.40
N GLU A 182 20.11 31.85 31.15
CA GLU A 182 18.92 31.06 30.83
C GLU A 182 18.21 31.58 29.56
N GLU A 183 18.12 32.91 29.39
CA GLU A 183 17.57 33.52 28.17
C GLU A 183 18.44 33.20 26.94
N LEU A 184 19.77 33.26 27.07
CA LEU A 184 20.71 32.86 26.01
C LEU A 184 20.59 31.37 25.65
N ALA A 185 20.38 30.51 26.64
CA ALA A 185 20.15 29.08 26.43
C ALA A 185 18.81 28.84 25.71
N ALA A 186 17.76 29.56 26.10
CA ALA A 186 16.44 29.48 25.45
C ALA A 186 16.48 29.98 23.99
N ARG A 187 17.19 31.08 23.72
CA ARG A 187 17.42 31.57 22.33
C ARG A 187 18.18 30.55 21.49
N LYS A 188 19.26 29.96 22.02
CA LYS A 188 20.01 28.90 21.32
C LYS A 188 19.20 27.62 21.12
N ALA A 189 18.29 27.29 22.02
CA ALA A 189 17.37 26.17 21.86
C ALA A 189 16.31 26.46 20.77
N SER A 190 15.79 27.69 20.72
CA SER A 190 14.87 28.16 19.68
C SER A 190 15.51 28.18 18.30
N GLU A 191 16.78 28.57 18.19
CA GLU A 191 17.54 28.65 16.94
C GLU A 191 17.89 27.24 16.39
N LYS A 192 17.97 26.23 17.27
CA LYS A 192 18.09 24.82 16.90
C LYS A 192 16.76 24.16 16.52
N SER A 193 15.63 24.81 16.81
CA SER A 193 14.28 24.29 16.57
C SER A 193 13.57 24.98 15.40
N GLU A 194 14.28 25.62 14.48
CA GLU A 194 13.78 25.86 13.13
C GLU A 194 14.20 24.71 12.19
N PRO A 195 13.48 23.57 12.16
CA PRO A 195 13.52 22.69 11.01
C PRO A 195 12.67 23.31 9.92
N ASN A 196 13.36 23.70 8.86
CA ASN A 196 12.80 24.05 7.57
C ASN A 196 12.31 22.77 6.86
N ASP A 197 11.25 22.13 7.37
CA ASP A 197 10.65 20.91 6.79
C ASP A 197 9.13 21.06 6.56
N PRO A 198 8.69 21.25 5.31
CA PRO A 198 7.31 21.00 4.90
C PRO A 198 7.19 19.51 4.53
N ALA A 199 6.91 18.59 5.47
CA ALA A 199 7.06 17.16 5.12
C ALA A 199 6.12 16.08 5.72
N PRO A 200 5.12 16.33 6.60
CA PRO A 200 4.19 15.24 6.96
C PRO A 200 2.86 15.28 6.17
N LYS A 201 2.39 16.45 5.71
CA LYS A 201 1.11 16.57 5.00
C LYS A 201 1.23 16.23 3.51
N ASP A 202 2.24 16.79 2.84
CA ASP A 202 2.44 16.56 1.40
C ASP A 202 2.78 15.09 1.10
N ALA A 203 3.57 14.44 1.96
CA ALA A 203 3.88 13.01 1.84
C ALA A 203 2.67 12.10 2.05
N MET A 204 1.74 12.50 2.94
CA MET A 204 0.51 11.77 3.22
C MET A 204 -0.54 12.00 2.12
N GLU A 205 -0.57 13.18 1.52
CA GLU A 205 -1.39 13.49 0.35
C GLU A 205 -0.92 12.74 -0.90
N GLU A 206 0.40 12.62 -1.13
CA GLU A 206 0.96 11.77 -2.19
C GLU A 206 0.66 10.28 -1.98
N GLU A 207 0.69 9.78 -0.73
CA GLU A 207 0.27 8.40 -0.45
C GLU A 207 -1.23 8.21 -0.70
N ALA A 208 -2.06 9.19 -0.35
CA ALA A 208 -3.49 9.15 -0.61
C ALA A 208 -3.83 9.18 -2.11
N THR A 209 -3.09 9.94 -2.93
CA THR A 209 -3.29 9.93 -4.39
C THR A 209 -2.84 8.61 -5.01
N THR A 210 -1.67 8.10 -4.65
CA THR A 210 -1.19 6.81 -5.16
C THR A 210 -2.10 5.64 -4.79
N LEU A 211 -2.66 5.61 -3.57
CA LEU A 211 -3.66 4.60 -3.18
C LEU A 211 -4.97 4.74 -3.96
N ARG A 212 -5.41 5.97 -4.27
CA ARG A 212 -6.59 6.18 -5.14
C ARG A 212 -6.33 5.70 -6.56
N ASP A 213 -5.15 5.94 -7.10
CA ASP A 213 -4.77 5.48 -8.44
C ASP A 213 -4.73 3.94 -8.49
N GLN A 214 -4.15 3.30 -7.48
CA GLN A 214 -4.17 1.84 -7.35
C GLN A 214 -5.59 1.28 -7.21
N LEU A 215 -6.46 1.92 -6.42
CA LEU A 215 -7.87 1.52 -6.32
C LEU A 215 -8.61 1.66 -7.65
N SER A 216 -8.36 2.73 -8.39
CA SER A 216 -8.92 2.94 -9.73
C SER A 216 -8.43 1.86 -10.70
N GLU A 217 -7.14 1.56 -10.69
CA GLU A 217 -6.53 0.53 -11.54
C GLU A 217 -7.12 -0.86 -11.22
N ILE A 218 -7.15 -1.25 -9.94
CA ILE A 218 -7.73 -2.55 -9.51
C ILE A 218 -9.21 -2.62 -9.86
N SER A 219 -9.98 -1.54 -9.68
CA SER A 219 -11.38 -1.46 -10.08
C SER A 219 -11.55 -1.68 -11.59
N SER A 220 -10.71 -1.06 -12.42
CA SER A 220 -10.71 -1.25 -13.87
C SER A 220 -10.35 -2.69 -14.26
N GLN A 221 -9.32 -3.28 -13.65
CA GLN A 221 -8.91 -4.66 -13.88
C GLN A 221 -10.00 -5.66 -13.45
N LEU A 222 -10.68 -5.40 -12.34
CA LEU A 222 -11.81 -6.21 -11.85
C LEU A 222 -13.00 -6.12 -12.80
N SER A 223 -13.27 -4.93 -13.36
CA SER A 223 -14.32 -4.75 -14.36
C SER A 223 -14.02 -5.52 -15.65
N ALA A 224 -12.76 -5.48 -16.12
CA ALA A 224 -12.32 -6.18 -17.33
C ALA A 224 -12.36 -7.71 -17.14
N SER A 225 -11.92 -8.21 -15.97
CA SER A 225 -11.97 -9.64 -15.64
C SER A 225 -13.41 -10.14 -15.51
N SER A 226 -14.31 -9.33 -14.93
CA SER A 226 -15.74 -9.65 -14.85
C SER A 226 -16.38 -9.76 -16.24
N VAL A 227 -16.10 -8.81 -17.16
CA VAL A 227 -16.58 -8.88 -18.55
C VAL A 227 -16.03 -10.12 -19.27
N ARG A 228 -14.74 -10.42 -19.08
CA ARG A 228 -14.11 -11.62 -19.65
C ARG A 228 -14.75 -12.90 -19.12
N LEU A 229 -15.01 -12.99 -17.81
CA LEU A 229 -15.69 -14.14 -17.21
C LEU A 229 -17.09 -14.33 -17.80
N GLN A 230 -17.88 -13.27 -17.93
CA GLN A 230 -19.21 -13.34 -18.54
C GLN A 230 -19.15 -13.80 -20.01
N SER A 231 -18.12 -13.38 -20.75
CA SER A 231 -17.89 -13.86 -22.12
C SER A 231 -17.58 -15.37 -22.15
N LEU A 232 -16.69 -15.83 -21.26
CA LEU A 232 -16.32 -17.25 -21.14
C LEU A 232 -17.49 -18.14 -20.72
N LEU A 233 -18.33 -17.67 -19.78
CA LEU A 233 -19.56 -18.37 -19.38
C LEU A 233 -20.51 -18.58 -20.56
N ARG A 234 -20.52 -17.68 -21.54
CA ARG A 234 -21.33 -17.82 -22.75
C ARG A 234 -20.70 -18.73 -23.80
N SER A 235 -19.38 -18.69 -23.97
CA SER A 235 -18.68 -19.45 -25.02
C SER A 235 -18.39 -20.91 -24.65
N LEU A 236 -18.17 -21.20 -23.36
CA LEU A 236 -17.84 -22.53 -22.87
C LEU A 236 -19.06 -23.34 -22.43
N ALA A 237 -20.25 -22.74 -22.45
CA ALA A 237 -21.47 -23.45 -22.10
C ALA A 237 -21.83 -24.51 -23.15
N PRO A 238 -22.38 -25.66 -22.74
CA PRO A 238 -22.83 -26.71 -23.65
C PRO A 238 -23.91 -26.27 -24.66
N ALA A 239 -24.66 -25.21 -24.31
CA ALA A 239 -25.65 -24.60 -25.18
C ALA A 239 -25.70 -23.07 -24.94
N PRO A 240 -26.04 -22.26 -25.96
CA PRO A 240 -26.16 -20.81 -25.83
C PRO A 240 -27.23 -20.36 -24.80
N SER A 241 -28.32 -21.14 -24.67
CA SER A 241 -29.37 -20.91 -23.66
C SER A 241 -28.80 -21.02 -22.25
N ILE A 242 -28.05 -22.08 -21.98
CA ILE A 242 -27.41 -22.35 -20.68
C ILE A 242 -26.38 -21.27 -20.35
N GLY A 243 -25.51 -20.89 -21.30
CA GLY A 243 -24.51 -19.83 -21.07
C GLY A 243 -25.14 -18.46 -20.77
N SER A 244 -26.30 -18.18 -21.36
CA SER A 244 -27.08 -16.96 -21.08
C SER A 244 -27.66 -16.98 -19.65
N LEU A 245 -28.14 -18.14 -19.19
CA LEU A 245 -28.64 -18.32 -17.82
C LEU A 245 -27.52 -18.22 -16.79
N MET A 246 -26.36 -18.83 -17.05
CA MET A 246 -25.16 -18.72 -16.20
C MET A 246 -24.70 -17.26 -16.05
N THR A 247 -24.66 -16.52 -17.17
CA THR A 247 -24.30 -15.10 -17.17
C THR A 247 -25.30 -14.27 -16.35
N ARG A 248 -26.60 -14.52 -16.54
CA ARG A 248 -27.69 -13.83 -15.82
C ARG A 248 -27.59 -14.08 -14.31
N LEU A 249 -27.41 -15.34 -13.90
CA LEU A 249 -27.28 -15.71 -12.49
C LEU A 249 -26.05 -15.05 -11.86
N HIS A 250 -24.90 -15.10 -12.55
CA HIS A 250 -23.68 -14.45 -12.09
C HIS A 250 -23.87 -12.94 -11.92
N GLN A 251 -24.52 -12.26 -12.88
CA GLN A 251 -24.78 -10.82 -12.80
C GLN A 251 -25.77 -10.46 -11.69
N GLN A 252 -26.79 -11.29 -11.45
CA GLN A 252 -27.72 -11.10 -10.33
C GLN A 252 -27.02 -11.21 -8.98
N LEU A 253 -26.01 -12.07 -8.84
CA LEU A 253 -25.25 -12.25 -7.60
C LEU A 253 -24.11 -11.22 -7.45
N ALA A 254 -23.51 -10.75 -8.54
CA ALA A 254 -22.37 -9.83 -8.53
C ALA A 254 -22.75 -8.35 -8.43
N THR A 255 -24.02 -7.99 -8.66
CA THR A 255 -24.50 -6.61 -8.50
C THR A 255 -24.55 -6.24 -7.02
N LYS A 256 -23.85 -5.18 -6.61
CA LYS A 256 -23.92 -4.65 -5.24
C LYS A 256 -25.32 -4.11 -4.99
N ASP A 257 -25.96 -4.55 -3.91
CA ASP A 257 -27.18 -3.91 -3.42
C ASP A 257 -26.78 -2.70 -2.56
N ASP A 258 -27.12 -1.50 -3.04
CA ASP A 258 -26.84 -0.24 -2.34
C ASP A 258 -27.64 -0.09 -1.03
N THR A 259 -28.60 -0.96 -0.77
CA THR A 259 -29.51 -0.91 0.39
C THR A 259 -28.94 -1.54 1.66
N GLN A 260 -27.97 -2.47 1.59
CA GLN A 260 -27.30 -3.04 2.78
C GLN A 260 -25.82 -3.35 2.50
N PRO A 261 -24.90 -2.40 2.77
CA PRO A 261 -23.47 -2.66 2.63
C PRO A 261 -23.04 -3.79 3.58
N GLY A 262 -22.57 -4.91 3.02
CA GLY A 262 -21.98 -6.03 3.75
C GLY A 262 -22.78 -7.33 3.81
N LYS A 263 -24.02 -7.39 3.32
CA LYS A 263 -24.73 -8.67 3.17
C LYS A 263 -24.50 -9.25 1.77
N ARG A 264 -24.17 -10.55 1.72
CA ARG A 264 -24.01 -11.28 0.45
C ARG A 264 -25.34 -11.31 -0.28
N LYS A 265 -25.32 -10.99 -1.57
CA LYS A 265 -26.50 -11.11 -2.42
C LYS A 265 -26.79 -12.59 -2.64
N THR A 266 -28.03 -12.97 -2.38
CA THR A 266 -28.50 -14.34 -2.50
C THR A 266 -29.69 -14.41 -3.43
N VAL A 267 -29.78 -15.48 -4.20
CA VAL A 267 -30.91 -15.74 -5.11
C VAL A 267 -31.61 -17.02 -4.63
N GLU A 268 -32.93 -16.96 -4.49
CA GLU A 268 -33.73 -18.16 -4.21
C GLU A 268 -33.76 -19.06 -5.45
N MET A 269 -33.39 -20.33 -5.27
CA MET A 269 -33.32 -21.35 -6.30
C MET A 269 -34.63 -21.49 -7.07
N ASP A 270 -35.74 -21.58 -6.36
CA ASP A 270 -37.08 -21.76 -6.95
C ASP A 270 -37.52 -20.55 -7.77
N VAL A 271 -37.17 -19.35 -7.33
CA VAL A 271 -37.47 -18.10 -8.05
C VAL A 271 -36.66 -18.03 -9.34
N PHE A 272 -35.37 -18.39 -9.29
CA PHE A 272 -34.53 -18.45 -10.47
C PHE A 272 -35.03 -19.49 -11.48
N LEU A 273 -35.34 -20.72 -11.03
CA LEU A 273 -35.85 -21.78 -11.89
C LEU A 273 -37.20 -21.45 -12.53
N LYS A 274 -38.10 -20.76 -11.82
CA LYS A 274 -39.37 -20.27 -12.37
C LYS A 274 -39.19 -19.17 -13.42
N SER A 275 -38.09 -18.42 -13.36
CA SER A 275 -37.75 -17.37 -14.33
C SER A 275 -37.01 -17.91 -15.58
N CYS A 276 -36.66 -19.19 -15.58
CA CYS A 276 -35.97 -19.83 -16.70
C CYS A 276 -36.97 -20.32 -17.76
N PRO A 277 -36.62 -20.27 -19.07
CA PRO A 277 -37.45 -20.83 -20.14
C PRO A 277 -37.69 -22.34 -19.99
N SER A 278 -36.73 -23.06 -19.40
CA SER A 278 -36.82 -24.47 -19.06
C SER A 278 -36.17 -24.71 -17.70
N ALA A 279 -36.87 -25.43 -16.83
CA ALA A 279 -36.37 -25.79 -15.50
C ALA A 279 -35.13 -26.71 -15.57
N ASP A 280 -35.05 -27.56 -16.61
CA ASP A 280 -33.90 -28.45 -16.80
C ASP A 280 -32.65 -27.71 -17.25
N GLU A 281 -32.81 -26.69 -18.11
CA GLU A 281 -31.69 -25.82 -18.50
C GLU A 281 -31.22 -24.95 -17.32
N GLY A 282 -32.15 -24.46 -16.50
CA GLY A 282 -31.85 -23.74 -15.26
C GLY A 282 -31.04 -24.58 -14.28
N ARG A 283 -31.47 -25.82 -14.01
CA ARG A 283 -30.74 -26.76 -13.16
C ARG A 283 -29.33 -27.05 -13.67
N LYS A 284 -29.18 -27.31 -14.99
CA LYS A 284 -27.87 -27.52 -15.62
C LYS A 284 -26.97 -26.30 -15.51
N ALA A 285 -27.51 -25.09 -15.67
CA ALA A 285 -26.75 -23.86 -15.49
C ALA A 285 -26.20 -23.73 -14.05
N ILE A 286 -27.01 -24.07 -13.05
CA ILE A 286 -26.62 -24.05 -11.64
C ILE A 286 -25.54 -25.10 -11.34
N GLU A 287 -25.69 -26.34 -11.84
CA GLU A 287 -24.67 -27.38 -11.67
C GLU A 287 -23.33 -27.01 -12.30
N LEU A 288 -23.35 -26.42 -13.50
CA LEU A 288 -22.13 -25.96 -14.16
C LEU A 288 -21.48 -24.81 -13.39
N MET A 289 -22.27 -23.85 -12.88
CA MET A 289 -21.75 -22.76 -12.04
C MET A 289 -21.16 -23.27 -10.73
N LYS A 290 -21.75 -24.32 -10.12
CA LYS A 290 -21.21 -25.02 -8.94
C LYS A 290 -19.90 -25.74 -9.26
N THR A 291 -19.83 -26.38 -10.43
CA THR A 291 -18.61 -27.08 -10.91
C THR A 291 -17.47 -26.11 -11.16
N LEU A 292 -17.77 -24.94 -11.71
CA LEU A 292 -16.80 -23.84 -11.89
C LEU A 292 -16.45 -23.13 -10.57
N GLN A 293 -17.01 -23.57 -9.44
CA GLN A 293 -16.81 -22.97 -8.13
C GLN A 293 -17.16 -21.47 -8.08
N LEU A 294 -18.12 -21.03 -8.91
CA LEU A 294 -18.58 -19.64 -8.95
C LEU A 294 -19.74 -19.37 -7.98
N ILE A 295 -20.45 -20.42 -7.55
CA ILE A 295 -21.58 -20.33 -6.63
C ILE A 295 -21.56 -21.43 -5.58
N TYR A 296 -22.16 -21.13 -4.43
CA TYR A 296 -22.58 -22.10 -3.41
C TYR A 296 -24.10 -22.23 -3.41
N CYS A 297 -24.57 -23.48 -3.34
CA CYS A 297 -25.99 -23.80 -3.21
C CYS A 297 -26.23 -24.41 -1.84
N TYR A 298 -27.01 -23.73 -1.00
CA TYR A 298 -27.45 -24.23 0.29
C TYR A 298 -28.72 -25.06 0.09
N GLU A 299 -28.55 -26.36 -0.15
CA GLU A 299 -29.65 -27.27 -0.52
C GLU A 299 -30.75 -27.33 0.56
N ALA A 300 -30.41 -27.11 1.84
CA ALA A 300 -31.36 -27.07 2.95
C ALA A 300 -32.24 -25.81 2.98
N SER A 301 -31.76 -24.68 2.43
CA SER A 301 -32.49 -23.40 2.41
C SER A 301 -32.98 -23.00 1.01
N GLY A 302 -32.59 -23.74 -0.03
CA GLY A 302 -32.92 -23.41 -1.42
C GLY A 302 -32.29 -22.10 -1.89
N VAL A 303 -31.15 -21.69 -1.32
CA VAL A 303 -30.51 -20.40 -1.61
C VAL A 303 -29.20 -20.58 -2.38
N ILE A 304 -28.98 -19.73 -3.38
CA ILE A 304 -27.75 -19.61 -4.16
C ILE A 304 -27.00 -18.35 -3.74
N ALA A 305 -25.68 -18.47 -3.51
CA ALA A 305 -24.78 -17.36 -3.21
C ALA A 305 -23.52 -17.41 -4.09
N LEU A 306 -22.85 -16.28 -4.28
CA LEU A 306 -21.54 -16.25 -4.95
C LEU A 306 -20.48 -16.98 -4.09
N ALA A 307 -19.51 -17.63 -4.74
CA ALA A 307 -18.32 -18.17 -4.07
C ALA A 307 -17.30 -17.04 -3.76
N ASP A 308 -16.56 -17.19 -2.66
CA ASP A 308 -15.55 -16.22 -2.19
C ASP A 308 -14.26 -16.27 -3.00
#